data_AF-A0A061S8R3-F1
#
_entry.id   AF-A0A061S8R3-F1
#
_cell.length_a   1.000
_cell.length_b   1.000
_cell.length_c   1.000
_cell.angle_alpha   90.00
_cell.angle_beta   90.00
_cell.angle_gamma   90.00
#
_symmetry.space_group_name_H-M   'P 1'
#
loop_
_entity.id
_entity.type
_entity.pdbx_description
1 polymer ?
#
loop_
_entity_poly.entity_id
_entity_poly.type
_entity_poly.pdbx_seq_one_letter_code
_entity_poly.pdbx_strand_id
1 'polypeptide(L)'
;SLEGRGLSGTLPPEWSNLTNIAVMDLHDNNFGGMLPPQWSALRSVNRMFLNNNFLTGTLPPQWSSMSSVTSMRLGGNNFAGTLPRQWSSLSPALDQRFRDLMEPSPPESNALMALKAQQRGGALSDWGAGRSKCDWSGVTCN
;
A
#
# COMPACT_ATOMS: atom_id res chain seq x y z
N SER A 1 23.70 2.62 -6.76
CA SER A 1 22.47 3.19 -7.32
C SER A 1 22.43 2.86 -8.81
N LEU A 2 21.24 2.48 -9.30
CA LEU A 2 20.92 2.26 -10.72
C LEU A 2 19.70 3.11 -11.15
N GLU A 3 19.48 4.25 -10.50
CA GLU A 3 18.34 5.14 -10.79
C GLU A 3 18.35 5.71 -12.22
N GLY A 4 17.17 5.91 -12.81
CA GLY A 4 17.04 6.70 -14.04
C GLY A 4 17.65 6.08 -15.30
N ARG A 5 17.90 4.77 -15.30
CA ARG A 5 18.66 4.09 -16.38
C ARG A 5 17.77 3.47 -17.46
N GLY A 6 16.46 3.59 -17.35
CA GLY A 6 15.50 2.97 -18.28
C GLY A 6 15.55 1.44 -18.23
N LEU A 7 16.07 0.84 -17.14
CA LEU A 7 16.14 -0.60 -16.96
C LEU A 7 14.74 -1.19 -16.89
N SER A 8 14.56 -2.38 -17.47
CA SER A 8 13.27 -3.05 -17.56
C SER A 8 13.39 -4.53 -17.19
N GLY A 9 12.25 -5.21 -17.16
CA GLY A 9 12.15 -6.60 -16.69
C GLY A 9 11.64 -6.68 -15.26
N THR A 10 11.78 -7.86 -14.64
CA THR A 10 11.33 -8.10 -13.27
C THR A 10 12.48 -7.96 -12.27
N LEU A 11 12.12 -7.74 -11.01
CA LEU A 11 13.08 -7.76 -9.90
C LEU A 11 13.56 -9.21 -9.64
N PRO A 12 14.86 -9.52 -9.76
CA PRO A 12 15.34 -10.90 -9.61
C PRO A 12 15.29 -11.38 -8.15
N PRO A 13 14.65 -12.52 -7.85
CA PRO A 13 14.70 -13.12 -6.52
C PRO A 13 16.13 -13.40 -6.01
N GLU A 14 17.06 -13.68 -6.92
CA GLU A 14 18.45 -14.02 -6.66
C GLU A 14 19.24 -12.88 -6.01
N TRP A 15 18.77 -11.64 -6.14
CA TRP A 15 19.36 -10.49 -5.45
C TRP A 15 19.23 -10.58 -3.93
N SER A 16 18.41 -11.50 -3.41
CA SER A 16 18.40 -11.87 -1.98
C SER A 16 19.78 -12.31 -1.44
N ASN A 17 20.70 -12.73 -2.31
CA ASN A 17 22.08 -13.08 -1.92
C ASN A 17 22.96 -11.86 -1.62
N LEU A 18 22.50 -10.64 -1.92
CA LEU A 18 23.25 -9.40 -1.70
C LEU A 18 23.11 -8.90 -0.26
N THR A 19 23.42 -9.76 0.71
CA THR A 19 23.12 -9.59 2.15
C THR A 19 23.85 -8.43 2.82
N ASN A 20 24.88 -7.86 2.19
CA ASN A 20 25.68 -6.75 2.70
C ASN A 20 25.31 -5.38 2.12
N ILE A 21 24.28 -5.29 1.27
CA ILE A 21 23.86 -4.01 0.70
C ILE A 21 23.19 -3.16 1.77
N ALA A 22 23.67 -1.92 1.93
CA ALA A 22 23.02 -0.91 2.75
C ALA A 22 21.94 -0.16 1.96
N VAL A 23 22.23 0.26 0.73
CA VAL A 23 21.32 1.09 -0.08
C VAL A 23 20.96 0.36 -1.36
N MET A 24 19.67 0.08 -1.55
CA MET A 24 19.11 -0.40 -2.80
C MET A 24 18.36 0.73 -3.48
N ASP A 25 18.89 1.21 -4.58
CA ASP A 25 18.36 2.37 -5.29
C ASP A 25 18.11 2.04 -6.76
N LEU A 26 16.83 1.88 -7.09
CA LEU A 26 16.30 1.43 -8.38
C LEU A 26 15.16 2.34 -8.89
N HIS A 27 14.99 3.53 -8.30
CA HIS A 27 13.89 4.42 -8.67
C HIS A 27 14.03 4.97 -10.09
N ASP A 28 12.93 5.47 -10.65
CA ASP A 28 12.87 6.04 -12.01
C ASP A 28 13.38 5.06 -13.09
N ASN A 29 12.85 3.84 -13.07
CA ASN A 29 13.13 2.82 -14.09
C ASN A 29 11.82 2.24 -14.63
N ASN A 30 11.92 1.22 -15.48
CA ASN A 30 10.80 0.54 -16.12
C ASN A 30 10.63 -0.89 -15.58
N PHE A 31 11.01 -1.16 -14.32
CA PHE A 31 10.84 -2.49 -13.72
C PHE A 31 9.35 -2.80 -13.53
N GLY A 32 8.96 -4.03 -13.85
CA GLY A 32 7.59 -4.52 -13.70
C GLY A 32 7.51 -5.82 -12.90
N GLY A 33 6.32 -6.40 -12.86
CA GLY A 33 6.06 -7.62 -12.09
C GLY A 33 6.02 -7.35 -10.58
N MET A 34 6.10 -8.42 -9.78
CA MET A 34 5.88 -8.38 -8.34
C MET A 34 7.18 -8.17 -7.55
N LEU A 35 7.05 -7.63 -6.33
CA LEU A 35 8.13 -7.61 -5.35
C LEU A 35 8.53 -9.04 -4.94
N PRO A 36 9.81 -9.44 -5.00
CA PRO A 36 10.23 -10.78 -4.61
C PRO A 36 10.16 -11.00 -3.09
N PRO A 37 9.38 -11.97 -2.58
CA PRO A 37 9.35 -12.29 -1.15
C PRO A 37 10.73 -12.69 -0.58
N GLN A 38 11.61 -13.24 -1.42
CA GLN A 38 12.98 -13.67 -1.09
C GLN A 38 13.87 -12.52 -0.61
N TRP A 39 13.57 -11.28 -1.01
CA TRP A 39 14.31 -10.09 -0.55
C TRP A 39 14.16 -9.82 0.95
N SER A 40 13.30 -10.56 1.65
CA SER A 40 13.31 -10.66 3.12
C SER A 40 14.67 -11.04 3.72
N ALA A 41 15.56 -11.66 2.93
CA ALA A 41 16.94 -11.95 3.34
C ALA A 41 17.86 -10.71 3.41
N LEU A 42 17.47 -9.58 2.81
CA LEU A 42 18.27 -8.34 2.73
C LEU A 42 18.22 -7.54 4.04
N ARG A 43 18.69 -8.15 5.14
CA ARG A 43 18.60 -7.59 6.49
C ARG A 43 19.53 -6.41 6.75
N SER A 44 20.50 -6.15 5.89
CA SER A 44 21.42 -5.00 6.02
C SER A 44 20.93 -3.73 5.32
N VAL A 45 19.87 -3.82 4.52
CA VAL A 45 19.36 -2.67 3.76
C VAL A 45 18.74 -1.65 4.71
N ASN A 46 19.23 -0.41 4.63
CA ASN A 46 18.74 0.75 5.37
C ASN A 46 17.83 1.65 4.53
N ARG A 47 18.11 1.76 3.23
CA ARG A 47 17.37 2.60 2.29
C ARG A 47 17.01 1.80 1.06
N MET A 48 15.73 1.78 0.74
CA MET A 48 15.18 1.05 -0.40
C MET A 48 14.30 1.97 -1.23
N PHE A 49 14.75 2.33 -2.43
CA PHE A 49 14.02 3.20 -3.35
C PHE A 49 13.63 2.41 -4.59
N LEU A 50 12.33 2.10 -4.69
CA LEU A 50 11.70 1.40 -5.81
C LEU A 50 10.59 2.25 -6.46
N ASN A 51 10.47 3.52 -6.05
CA ASN A 51 9.44 4.42 -6.56
C ASN A 51 9.59 4.67 -8.07
N ASN A 52 8.48 5.07 -8.70
CA ASN A 52 8.43 5.41 -10.13
C ASN A 52 8.94 4.26 -11.01
N ASN A 53 8.25 3.13 -10.92
CA ASN A 53 8.42 1.95 -11.75
C ASN A 53 7.02 1.41 -12.13
N PHE A 54 6.96 0.27 -12.81
CA PHE A 54 5.70 -0.40 -13.17
C PHE A 54 5.44 -1.65 -12.31
N LEU A 55 5.90 -1.67 -11.06
CA LEU A 55 5.74 -2.83 -10.18
C LEU A 55 4.26 -3.04 -9.82
N THR A 56 3.83 -4.30 -9.74
CA THR A 56 2.44 -4.71 -9.52
C THR A 56 2.30 -5.71 -8.39
N GLY A 57 1.07 -6.14 -8.11
CA GLY A 57 0.76 -7.13 -7.09
C GLY A 57 0.67 -6.53 -5.68
N THR A 58 0.71 -7.40 -4.67
CA THR A 58 0.62 -7.02 -3.25
C THR A 58 2.00 -6.90 -2.62
N LEU A 59 2.06 -6.19 -1.49
CA LEU A 59 3.27 -6.08 -0.68
C LEU A 59 3.55 -7.41 0.05
N PRO A 60 4.76 -7.99 -0.07
CA PRO A 60 5.08 -9.28 0.53
C PRO A 60 5.16 -9.19 2.05
N PRO A 61 4.33 -9.92 2.82
CA PRO A 61 4.38 -9.89 4.28
C PRO A 61 5.75 -10.29 4.87
N GLN A 62 6.53 -11.10 4.14
CA GLN A 62 7.85 -11.60 4.52
C GLN A 62 8.88 -10.48 4.71
N TRP A 63 8.70 -9.35 4.04
CA TRP A 63 9.59 -8.20 4.18
C TRP A 63 9.59 -7.60 5.59
N SER A 64 8.62 -7.93 6.44
CA SER A 64 8.62 -7.57 7.87
C SER A 64 9.89 -7.97 8.63
N SER A 65 10.64 -8.94 8.11
CA SER A 65 11.94 -9.37 8.65
C SER A 65 13.13 -8.48 8.27
N MET A 66 12.94 -7.49 7.39
CA MET A 66 13.96 -6.51 7.00
C MET A 66 14.09 -5.39 8.03
N SER A 67 14.58 -5.73 9.21
CA SER A 67 14.56 -4.89 10.41
C SER A 67 15.41 -3.61 10.34
N SER A 68 16.34 -3.52 9.39
CA SER A 68 17.27 -2.37 9.29
C SER A 68 16.76 -1.24 8.42
N VAL A 69 15.61 -1.41 7.74
CA VAL A 69 15.10 -0.41 6.81
C VAL A 69 14.56 0.80 7.57
N THR A 70 15.14 1.96 7.30
CA THR A 70 14.74 3.24 7.91
C THR A 70 14.08 4.18 6.90
N SER A 71 14.25 3.93 5.60
CA SER A 71 13.57 4.69 4.54
C SER A 71 13.23 3.79 3.36
N MET A 72 11.95 3.75 3.00
CA MET A 72 11.41 2.93 1.93
C MET A 72 10.46 3.75 1.07
N ARG A 73 10.78 3.88 -0.22
CA ARG A 73 9.94 4.59 -1.19
C ARG A 73 9.40 3.62 -2.23
N LEU A 74 8.07 3.48 -2.24
CA LEU A 74 7.34 2.55 -3.13
C LEU A 74 6.31 3.27 -4.02
N GLY A 75 6.08 4.58 -3.82
CA GLY A 75 5.08 5.34 -4.57
C GLY A 75 5.36 5.42 -6.08
N GLY A 76 4.35 5.74 -6.88
CA GLY A 76 4.50 5.76 -8.34
C GLY A 76 4.69 4.37 -8.94
N ASN A 77 4.07 3.35 -8.35
CA ASN A 77 3.97 1.98 -8.87
C ASN A 77 2.49 1.59 -8.94
N ASN A 78 2.21 0.41 -9.50
CA ASN A 78 0.87 -0.14 -9.70
C ASN A 78 0.55 -1.23 -8.67
N PHE A 79 0.96 -1.04 -7.42
CA PHE A 79 0.64 -1.97 -6.33
C PHE A 79 -0.86 -2.00 -6.04
N ALA A 80 -1.34 -3.16 -5.61
CA ALA A 80 -2.73 -3.40 -5.24
C ALA A 80 -2.83 -3.96 -3.81
N GLY A 81 -4.04 -3.92 -3.25
CA GLY A 81 -4.31 -4.39 -1.89
C GLY A 81 -4.02 -3.32 -0.84
N THR A 82 -3.70 -3.76 0.37
CA THR A 82 -3.45 -2.89 1.52
C THR A 82 -2.08 -3.17 2.14
N LEU A 83 -1.65 -2.28 3.04
CA LEU A 83 -0.45 -2.52 3.85
C LEU A 83 -0.59 -3.81 4.67
N PRO A 84 0.33 -4.80 4.54
CA PRO A 84 0.29 -6.00 5.35
C PRO A 84 0.38 -5.67 6.84
N ARG A 85 -0.42 -6.31 7.69
CA ARG A 85 -0.36 -6.09 9.16
C ARG A 85 1.03 -6.36 9.73
N GLN A 86 1.78 -7.26 9.12
CA GLN A 86 3.15 -7.62 9.46
C GLN A 86 4.14 -6.47 9.26
N TRP A 87 3.80 -5.49 8.42
CA TRP A 87 4.64 -4.31 8.19
C TRP A 87 4.49 -3.24 9.27
N SER A 88 3.90 -3.53 10.43
CA SER A 88 3.79 -2.58 11.54
C SER A 88 5.15 -1.98 11.96
N SER A 89 6.22 -2.79 11.93
CA SER A 89 7.60 -2.33 12.20
C SER A 89 8.22 -1.54 11.04
N LEU A 90 7.80 -1.81 9.80
CA LEU A 90 8.28 -1.12 8.60
C LEU A 90 7.50 0.16 8.30
N SER A 91 6.29 0.28 8.81
CA SER A 91 5.38 1.40 8.54
C SER A 91 6.08 2.75 8.74
N PRO A 92 6.85 3.00 9.82
CA PRO A 92 7.54 4.28 10.01
C PRO A 92 8.53 4.63 8.87
N ALA A 93 9.13 3.64 8.21
CA ALA A 93 10.09 3.83 7.13
C ALA A 93 9.44 4.24 5.79
N LEU A 94 8.14 4.02 5.62
CA LEU A 94 7.42 4.37 4.40
C LEU A 94 7.13 5.86 4.29
N ASP A 95 7.06 6.37 3.06
CA ASP A 95 6.53 7.71 2.80
C ASP A 95 5.05 7.80 3.22
N GLN A 96 4.67 8.90 3.89
CA GLN A 96 3.30 9.12 4.38
C GLN A 96 2.26 8.96 3.26
N ARG A 97 2.50 9.56 2.09
CA ARG A 97 1.59 9.48 0.95
C ARG A 97 1.33 8.05 0.49
N PHE A 98 2.34 7.18 0.56
CA PHE A 98 2.18 5.79 0.18
C PHE A 98 1.40 5.01 1.24
N ARG A 99 1.63 5.30 2.54
CA ARG A 99 0.82 4.74 3.63
C ARG A 99 -0.65 5.08 3.44
N ASP A 100 -0.97 6.35 3.22
CA ASP A 100 -2.35 6.83 3.05
C ASP A 100 -3.06 6.16 1.86
N LEU A 101 -2.34 5.87 0.76
CA LEU A 101 -2.88 5.19 -0.41
C LEU A 101 -3.18 3.71 -0.18
N MET A 102 -2.39 3.04 0.67
CA MET A 102 -2.48 1.60 0.94
C MET A 102 -3.27 1.29 2.22
N GLU A 103 -3.71 2.32 2.95
CA GLU A 103 -4.67 2.15 4.03
C GLU A 103 -6.04 1.77 3.45
N PRO A 104 -6.78 0.87 4.11
CA PRO A 104 -8.17 0.66 3.75
C PRO A 104 -8.87 2.01 3.87
N SER A 105 -9.67 2.36 2.85
CA SER A 105 -10.52 3.55 2.84
C SER A 105 -11.12 3.79 4.23
N PRO A 106 -11.14 5.04 4.73
CA PRO A 106 -11.74 5.34 6.03
C PRO A 106 -13.09 4.64 6.16
N PRO A 107 -13.44 4.07 7.33
CA PRO A 107 -14.71 3.41 7.53
C PRO A 107 -15.89 4.24 7.03
N GLU A 108 -15.78 5.58 7.10
CA GLU A 108 -16.75 6.54 6.55
C GLU A 108 -16.97 6.40 5.03
N SER A 109 -15.93 6.19 4.23
CA SER A 109 -16.05 5.94 2.79
C SER A 109 -16.74 4.61 2.51
N ASN A 110 -16.46 3.57 3.29
CA ASN A 110 -17.12 2.26 3.14
C ASN A 110 -18.56 2.29 3.64
N ALA A 111 -18.83 3.00 4.73
CA ALA A 111 -20.17 3.24 5.24
C ALA A 111 -20.99 4.07 4.26
N LEU A 112 -20.42 5.12 3.66
CA LEU A 112 -21.07 5.95 2.65
C LEU A 112 -21.32 5.17 1.35
N MET A 113 -20.38 4.32 0.92
CA MET A 113 -20.56 3.43 -0.24
C MET A 113 -21.60 2.34 0.02
N ALA A 114 -21.63 1.75 1.23
CA ALA A 114 -22.65 0.79 1.65
C ALA A 114 -24.04 1.43 1.76
N LEU A 115 -24.12 2.66 2.29
CA LEU A 115 -25.34 3.47 2.31
C LEU A 115 -25.85 3.77 0.90
N LYS A 116 -24.96 4.15 -0.03
CA LYS A 116 -25.32 4.39 -1.44
C LYS A 116 -25.76 3.12 -2.16
N ALA A 117 -25.18 1.96 -1.85
CA ALA A 117 -25.57 0.68 -2.44
C ALA A 117 -26.96 0.18 -1.95
N GLN A 118 -27.37 0.56 -0.73
CA GLN A 118 -28.72 0.30 -0.21
C GLN A 118 -29.78 1.30 -0.71
N GLN A 119 -29.37 2.45 -1.25
CA GLN A 119 -30.30 3.38 -1.88
C GLN A 119 -30.77 2.86 -3.24
N ARG A 120 -31.99 2.30 -3.28
CA ARG A 120 -32.73 2.10 -4.53
C ARG A 120 -33.17 3.45 -5.09
N GLY A 121 -32.27 4.13 -5.82
CA GLY A 121 -32.61 5.15 -6.82
C GLY A 121 -33.44 6.35 -6.34
N GLY A 122 -32.98 7.07 -5.30
CA GLY A 122 -33.53 8.38 -4.91
C GLY A 122 -32.42 9.41 -4.74
N ALA A 123 -32.68 10.67 -5.10
CA ALA A 123 -31.70 11.75 -4.94
C ALA A 123 -31.56 12.12 -3.46
N LEU A 124 -30.34 12.52 -3.03
CA LEU A 124 -30.01 12.96 -1.66
C LEU A 124 -30.89 14.11 -1.13
N SER A 125 -31.62 14.81 -2.02
CA SER A 125 -32.54 15.90 -1.71
C SER A 125 -33.81 15.47 -0.95
N ASP A 126 -34.13 14.17 -0.88
CA ASP A 126 -35.37 13.67 -0.26
C ASP A 126 -35.32 13.61 1.29
N TRP A 127 -34.22 14.09 1.89
CA TRP A 127 -34.06 14.22 3.34
C TRP A 127 -34.75 15.50 3.84
N GLY A 128 -36.08 15.51 3.85
CA GLY A 128 -36.89 16.54 4.53
C GLY A 128 -36.81 16.41 6.05
N ALA A 129 -36.85 17.55 6.75
CA ALA A 129 -36.65 17.73 8.20
C ALA A 129 -37.73 17.09 9.13
N GLY A 130 -38.38 16.00 8.72
CA GLY A 130 -39.54 15.43 9.43
C GLY A 130 -39.56 13.90 9.57
N ARG A 131 -38.52 13.16 9.18
CA ARG A 131 -38.42 11.73 9.52
C ARG A 131 -37.44 11.52 10.67
N SER A 132 -37.89 10.83 11.71
CA SER A 132 -37.05 10.33 12.78
C SER A 132 -35.95 9.44 12.20
N LYS A 133 -34.70 9.93 12.32
CA LYS A 133 -33.48 9.17 12.11
C LYS A 133 -33.57 7.85 12.89
N CYS A 134 -33.16 6.76 12.26
CA CYS A 134 -32.96 5.44 12.86
C CYS A 134 -34.22 4.59 13.07
N ASP A 135 -34.83 4.14 11.98
CA ASP A 135 -35.61 2.90 11.97
C ASP A 135 -34.98 1.91 10.98
N TRP A 136 -33.82 1.38 11.35
CA TRP A 136 -33.10 0.36 10.60
C TRP A 136 -32.75 -0.76 11.58
N SER A 137 -33.03 -2.00 11.20
CA SER A 137 -32.69 -3.16 12.03
C SER A 137 -31.18 -3.22 12.26
N GLY A 138 -30.78 -3.10 13.53
CA GLY A 138 -29.38 -3.26 13.96
C GLY A 138 -28.56 -1.98 14.12
N VAL A 139 -29.17 -0.78 14.06
CA VAL A 139 -28.47 0.48 14.37
C VAL A 139 -29.09 1.13 15.60
N THR A 140 -28.37 1.16 16.72
CA THR A 140 -28.72 1.98 17.88
C THR A 140 -28.10 3.36 17.76
N CYS A 141 -28.93 4.40 17.88
CA CYS A 141 -28.52 5.80 17.89
C CYS A 141 -28.64 6.31 19.34
N ASN A 142 -27.55 6.83 19.91
CA ASN A 142 -27.55 7.59 21.17
C ASN A 142 -27.87 9.07 20.90
#